data_AF-A0A822D063-F1
#
_entry.id   AF-A0A822D063-F1
#
_cell.length_a   1.000
_cell.length_b   1.000
_cell.length_c   1.000
_cell.angle_alpha   90.00
_cell.angle_beta   90.00
_cell.angle_gamma   90.00
#
_symmetry.space_group_name_H-M   'P 1'
#
loop_
_entity.id
_entity.type
_entity.pdbx_description
1 polymer ?
#
loop_
_entity_poly.entity_id
_entity_poly.type
_entity_poly.pdbx_seq_one_letter_code
_entity_poly.pdbx_strand_id
1 'polypeptide(L)' 'YAGYSMIKNEYFNNQIKVECREHRRRILKYQQKVDHTEWRMTVRTVNAYYSPPSNEIVFPAGILQPPFFHKD' A
#
# COMPACT_ATOMS: atom_id res chain seq x y z
N TYR A 1 -6.06 9.48 -5.38
CA TYR A 1 -7.39 8.92 -5.66
C TYR A 1 -8.09 9.49 -6.89
N ALA A 2 -7.56 10.52 -7.55
CA ALA A 2 -8.10 10.97 -8.83
C ALA A 2 -8.23 9.79 -9.82
N GLY A 3 -9.40 9.64 -10.44
CA GLY A 3 -9.73 8.53 -11.35
C GLY A 3 -10.37 7.29 -10.72
N TYR A 4 -10.69 7.27 -9.43
CA TYR A 4 -11.61 6.28 -8.86
C TYR A 4 -13.05 6.79 -8.99
N SER A 5 -13.87 6.14 -9.82
CA SER A 5 -15.32 6.37 -9.90
C SER A 5 -16.06 5.20 -9.27
N MET A 6 -16.48 5.40 -8.01
CA MET A 6 -17.21 4.38 -7.24
C MET A 6 -18.71 4.69 -7.25
N ILE A 7 -19.52 3.67 -7.52
CA ILE A 7 -20.99 3.76 -7.45
C ILE A 7 -21.46 3.06 -6.17
N LYS A 8 -22.18 3.76 -5.28
CA LYS A 8 -22.50 3.30 -3.92
C LYS A 8 -23.12 1.89 -3.86
N ASN A 9 -23.95 1.52 -4.83
CA ASN A 9 -24.72 0.27 -4.82
C ASN A 9 -24.12 -0.82 -5.73
N GLU A 10 -22.95 -0.60 -6.33
CA GLU A 10 -22.30 -1.57 -7.22
C GLU A 10 -20.99 -2.10 -6.61
N TYR A 11 -21.09 -2.77 -5.46
CA TYR A 11 -19.91 -3.30 -4.77
C TYR A 11 -19.03 -4.17 -5.67
N PHE A 12 -19.63 -5.14 -6.37
CA PHE A 12 -18.91 -6.09 -7.21
C PHE A 12 -18.16 -5.40 -8.36
N ASN A 13 -18.84 -4.51 -9.11
CA ASN A 13 -18.20 -3.77 -10.20
C ASN A 13 -17.11 -2.83 -9.68
N ASN A 14 -17.30 -2.21 -8.51
CA ASN A 14 -16.28 -1.37 -7.90
C ASN A 14 -15.03 -2.19 -7.54
N GLN A 15 -15.18 -3.40 -7.02
CA GLN A 15 -14.04 -4.28 -6.73
C GLN A 15 -13.28 -4.63 -8.02
N ILE A 16 -13.99 -5.01 -9.09
CA ILE A 16 -13.36 -5.29 -10.39
C ILE A 16 -12.58 -4.06 -10.89
N LYS A 17 -13.17 -2.87 -10.81
CA LYS A 17 -12.51 -1.61 -11.22
C LYS A 17 -11.23 -1.35 -10.43
N VAL A 18 -11.23 -1.60 -9.11
CA VAL A 18 -10.04 -1.46 -8.26
C VAL A 18 -8.96 -2.42 -8.70
N GLU A 19 -9.28 -3.71 -8.84
CA GLU A 19 -8.32 -4.75 -9.21
C GLU A 19 -7.72 -4.53 -10.59
N CYS A 20 -8.54 -4.23 -11.61
CA CYS A 20 -8.07 -3.92 -12.95
C CYS A 20 -7.12 -2.71 -12.95
N ARG A 21 -7.40 -1.71 -12.11
CA ARG A 21 -6.55 -0.51 -12.00
C ARG A 21 -5.23 -0.81 -11.31
N GLU A 22 -5.26 -1.54 -10.19
CA GLU A 22 -4.02 -1.93 -9.50
C GLU A 22 -3.15 -2.83 -10.38
N HIS A 23 -3.76 -3.75 -11.13
CA HIS A 23 -3.06 -4.56 -12.12
C HIS A 23 -2.39 -3.69 -13.20
N ARG A 24 -3.12 -2.75 -13.79
CA ARG A 24 -2.57 -1.82 -14.78
C ARG A 24 -1.44 -0.97 -14.19
N ARG A 25 -1.58 -0.49 -12.95
CA ARG A 25 -0.53 0.27 -12.24
C ARG A 25 0.75 -0.56 -12.09
N ARG A 26 0.63 -1.83 -11.72
CA ARG A 26 1.78 -2.76 -11.59
C ARG A 26 2.49 -2.96 -12.93
N ILE A 27 1.74 -3.12 -14.02
CA ILE A 27 2.32 -3.26 -15.37
C ILE A 27 3.07 -1.98 -15.76
N LEU A 28 2.46 -0.81 -15.60
CA LEU A 28 3.06 0.47 -16.02
C LEU A 28 4.36 0.80 -15.27
N LYS A 29 4.51 0.31 -14.03
CA LYS A 29 5.74 0.48 -13.25
C LYS A 29 6.95 -0.24 -13.82
N TYR A 30 6.73 -1.31 -14.59
CA TYR A 30 7.85 -2.07 -15.17
C TYR A 30 8.76 -1.20 -16.06
N GLN A 31 8.18 -0.18 -16.70
CA GLN A 31 8.91 0.74 -17.58
C GLN A 31 9.46 1.97 -16.83
N GLN A 32 9.20 2.10 -15.54
CA GLN A 32 9.58 3.26 -14.74
C GLN A 32 10.78 2.92 -13.85
N LYS A 33 11.51 3.96 -13.42
CA LYS A 33 12.56 3.79 -12.40
C LYS A 33 11.92 3.36 -11.08
N VAL A 34 12.68 2.60 -10.30
CA VAL A 34 12.26 2.20 -8.95
C VAL A 34 12.07 3.46 -8.10
N ASP A 35 10.88 3.58 -7.51
CA ASP A 35 10.57 4.62 -6.54
C ASP A 35 10.92 4.12 -5.13
N HIS A 36 11.98 4.68 -4.55
CA HIS A 36 12.44 4.32 -3.22
C HIS A 36 11.57 4.90 -2.09
N THR A 37 10.61 5.77 -2.40
CA THR A 37 9.68 6.34 -1.41
C THR A 37 8.40 5.53 -1.25
N GLU A 38 8.19 4.52 -2.10
CA GLU A 38 6.98 3.71 -2.08
C GLU A 38 7.01 2.61 -1.02
N TRP A 39 5.96 2.56 -0.20
CA TRP A 39 5.77 1.50 0.79
C TRP A 39 5.01 0.30 0.25
N ARG A 40 5.36 -0.89 0.75
CA ARG A 40 4.66 -2.15 0.45
C ARG A 40 3.47 -2.42 1.36
N MET A 41 3.31 -1.64 2.42
CA MET A 41 2.23 -1.76 3.40
C MET A 41 1.54 -0.43 3.61
N THR A 42 0.26 -0.48 3.99
CA THR A 42 -0.48 0.71 4.40
C THR A 42 -0.07 1.12 5.81
N VAL A 43 -0.17 2.40 6.13
CA VAL A 43 0.18 2.97 7.44
C VAL A 43 -0.55 2.30 8.60
N ARG A 44 -1.79 1.81 8.39
CA ARG A 44 -2.63 1.19 9.43
C ARG A 44 -2.28 -0.29 9.69
N THR A 45 -1.44 -0.90 8.87
CA THR A 45 -1.08 -2.32 9.02
C THR A 45 -0.27 -2.53 10.29
N VAL A 46 -0.66 -3.49 11.13
CA VAL A 46 0.07 -3.89 12.35
C VAL A 46 1.07 -4.99 11.98
N ASN A 47 2.19 -4.59 11.37
CA ASN A 47 3.30 -5.48 10.99
C ASN A 47 4.57 -4.64 10.78
N ALA A 48 5.70 -5.26 10.49
CA ALA A 48 6.91 -4.61 9.99
C ALA A 48 7.53 -5.44 8.85
N TYR A 49 8.33 -4.83 7.99
CA TYR A 49 9.02 -5.57 6.94
C TYR A 49 10.39 -4.99 6.60
N TYR A 50 11.24 -5.84 6.02
CA TYR A 50 12.49 -5.46 5.37
C TYR A 50 12.36 -5.66 3.85
N SER A 51 12.81 -4.68 3.07
CA SER A 51 12.89 -4.74 1.60
C SER A 51 14.35 -4.87 1.18
N PRO A 52 14.84 -6.08 0.82
CA PRO A 52 16.22 -6.27 0.38
C PRO A 52 16.64 -5.41 -0.82
N PRO A 53 15.82 -5.25 -1.88
CA PRO A 53 16.20 -4.43 -3.04
C PRO A 53 16.41 -2.95 -2.72
N SER A 54 15.69 -2.45 -1.70
CA SER A 54 15.78 -1.06 -1.26
C SER A 54 16.70 -0.88 -0.06
N ASN A 55 17.16 -1.98 0.54
CA ASN A 55 17.85 -2.02 1.84
C ASN A 55 17.13 -1.16 2.92
N GLU A 56 15.81 -1.31 3.01
CA GLU A 56 14.96 -0.48 3.87
C GLU A 56 14.18 -1.33 4.89
N ILE A 57 14.11 -0.86 6.13
CA ILE A 57 13.25 -1.40 7.19
C ILE A 57 12.10 -0.41 7.42
N VAL A 58 10.85 -0.89 7.38
CA VAL A 58 9.66 -0.05 7.53
C VAL A 58 8.82 -0.51 8.73
N PHE A 59 8.48 0.46 9.59
CA PHE A 59 7.56 0.32 10.72
C PHE A 59 6.33 1.21 10.48
N PRO A 60 5.24 0.67 9.90
CA PRO A 60 3.97 1.38 9.77
C PRO A 60 3.45 1.89 11.12
N ALA A 61 2.72 3.01 11.12
CA ALA A 61 2.18 3.57 12.37
C ALA A 61 1.28 2.58 13.14
N GLY A 62 0.65 1.62 12.46
CA GLY A 62 -0.16 0.57 13.07
C GLY A 62 0.62 -0.34 14.04
N ILE A 63 1.93 -0.55 13.88
CA ILE A 63 2.72 -1.33 14.85
C ILE A 63 3.25 -0.48 16.01
N LEU A 64 3.21 0.86 15.91
CA LEU A 64 3.74 1.79 16.91
C LEU A 64 2.73 2.06 18.04
N GLN A 65 2.20 0.99 18.61
CA GLN A 65 1.24 1.01 19.72
C GLN A 65 1.60 -0.09 20.73
N PRO A 66 1.09 -0.04 21.97
CA PRO A 66 1.31 -1.10 22.94
C PRO A 66 0.84 -2.48 22.42
N PRO A 67 1.55 -3.58 22.76
CA PRO A 67 2.71 -3.67 23.64
C PRO A 67 4.06 -3.39 22.94
N PHE A 68 4.08 -3.07 21.65
CA PHE A 68 5.32 -2.93 20.88
C PHE A 68 6.05 -1.61 21.13
N PHE A 69 5.30 -0.54 21.35
CA PHE A 69 5.85 0.79 21.58
C PHE A 69 5.00 1.58 22.57
N HIS A 70 5.66 2.20 23.55
CA HIS A 70 5.08 3.18 24.45
C HIS A 70 6.10 4.31 24.64
N LYS A 71 5.62 5.54 24.83
CA LYS A 71 6.48 6.74 24.85
C LYS A 71 7.20 6.95 26.19
N ASP A 72 6.78 6.22 27.22
CA ASP A 72 7.23 6.37 28.61
C ASP A 72 8.74 6.13 28.81
#